data_AF-A0A3N5LW07-F1
#
_entry.id   AF-A0A3N5LW07-F1
#
_cell.length_a   1.000
_cell.length_b   1.000
_cell.length_c   1.000
_cell.angle_alpha   90.00
_cell.angle_beta   90.00
_cell.angle_gamma   90.00
#
_symmetry.space_group_name_H-M   'P 1'
#
loop_
_entity.id
_entity.type
_entity.pdbx_description
1 polymer ?
#
loop_
_entity_poly.entity_id
_entity_poly.type
_entity_poly.pdbx_seq_one_letter_code
_entity_poly.pdbx_strand_id
1 'polypeptide(L)' 'VIEGEPGKGEICLNGAAARLGHPGAKVIIISYALIENEAARSHQPLVVHVDDRNRILQGSLLQGSQR' A
#
# COMPACT_ATOMS: atom_id res chain seq x y z
N VAL A 1 4.84 -5.67 -8.47
CA VAL A 1 5.65 -5.32 -7.27
C VAL A 1 6.83 -6.27 -7.21
N ILE A 2 7.96 -5.85 -6.66
CA ILE A 2 9.13 -6.72 -6.40
C ILE A 2 9.26 -6.81 -4.87
N GLU A 3 9.48 -8.02 -4.35
CA GLU A 3 9.61 -8.24 -2.91
C GLU A 3 10.91 -7.64 -2.37
N GLY A 4 10.80 -6.94 -1.24
CA GLY A 4 11.94 -6.41 -0.49
C GLY A 4 12.24 -7.25 0.74
N GLU A 5 13.35 -6.96 1.41
CA GLU A 5 13.75 -7.65 2.63
C GLU A 5 12.76 -7.37 3.79
N PRO A 6 12.24 -8.41 4.49
CA PRO A 6 11.27 -8.23 5.56
C PRO A 6 11.74 -7.29 6.68
N GLY A 7 10.86 -6.42 7.15
CA GLY A 7 11.12 -5.52 8.28
C GLY A 7 12.01 -4.30 7.98
N LYS A 8 12.60 -4.19 6.77
CA LYS A 8 13.41 -3.01 6.39
C LYS A 8 12.59 -1.75 6.12
N GLY A 9 11.31 -1.90 5.76
CA GLY A 9 10.46 -0.77 5.37
C GLY A 9 10.94 -0.07 4.08
N GLU A 10 11.60 -0.81 3.18
CA GLU A 10 12.11 -0.25 1.93
C GLU A 10 10.97 -0.01 0.93
N ILE A 11 10.91 1.20 0.37
CA ILE A 11 10.06 1.56 -0.76
C ILE A 11 10.95 2.13 -1.85
N CYS A 12 11.01 1.45 -2.99
CA CYS A 12 11.91 1.82 -4.08
C CYS A 12 11.15 1.95 -5.41
N LEU A 13 11.27 3.13 -6.04
CA LEU A 13 10.87 3.33 -7.43
C LEU A 13 12.07 3.05 -8.32
N ASN A 14 12.02 1.95 -9.06
CA ASN A 14 13.12 1.51 -9.90
C ASN A 14 12.99 1.98 -11.35
N GLY A 15 14.12 2.10 -12.05
CA GLY A 15 14.18 2.34 -13.49
C GLY A 15 13.48 3.64 -13.92
N ALA A 16 12.62 3.58 -14.94
CA ALA A 16 11.92 4.75 -15.45
C ALA A 16 11.01 5.43 -14.40
N ALA A 17 10.46 4.65 -13.46
CA ALA A 17 9.61 5.17 -12.39
C ALA A 17 10.39 6.05 -11.39
N ALA A 18 11.71 5.86 -11.26
CA ALA A 18 12.57 6.67 -10.41
C ALA A 18 12.58 8.16 -10.82
N ARG A 19 12.11 8.49 -12.02
CA ARG A 19 11.97 9.88 -12.50
C ARG A 19 10.73 10.58 -11.95
N LEU A 20 9.80 9.84 -11.36
CA LEU A 20 8.50 10.32 -10.88
C LEU A 20 8.46 10.51 -9.36
N GLY A 21 9.57 10.24 -8.66
CA GLY A 21 9.67 10.41 -7.23
C GLY A 21 11.12 10.51 -6.77
N HIS A 22 11.29 10.92 -5.53
CA HIS A 22 12.61 11.07 -4.90
C HIS A 22 12.57 10.45 -3.50
N PRO A 23 13.72 10.00 -2.96
CA PRO A 23 13.80 9.52 -1.58
C PRO A 23 13.20 10.53 -0.59
N GLY A 24 12.34 10.05 0.31
CA GLY A 24 11.60 10.90 1.27
C GLY A 24 10.25 11.43 0.77
N ALA A 25 9.92 11.26 -0.51
CA ALA A 25 8.57 11.58 -0.99
C ALA A 25 7.52 10.62 -0.39
N LYS A 26 6.36 11.16 -0.02
CA LYS A 26 5.20 10.35 0.37
C LYS A 26 4.54 9.78 -0.88
N VAL A 27 4.21 8.49 -0.85
CA VAL A 27 3.55 7.78 -1.94
C VAL A 27 2.38 6.95 -1.41
N ILE A 28 1.44 6.61 -2.30
CA ILE A 28 0.37 5.65 -2.03
C ILE A 28 0.54 4.47 -3.00
N ILE A 29 0.54 3.25 -2.47
CA ILE A 29 0.63 2.02 -3.24
C ILE A 29 -0.77 1.39 -3.29
N ILE A 30 -1.28 1.14 -4.50
CA ILE A 30 -2.62 0.60 -4.72
C ILE A 30 -2.51 -0.61 -5.65
N SER A 31 -3.22 -1.68 -5.31
CA SER A 31 -3.49 -2.81 -6.19
C SER A 31 -4.97 -2.84 -6.54
N TYR A 32 -5.30 -3.21 -7.76
CA TYR A 32 -6.67 -3.36 -8.24
C TYR A 32 -6.97 -4.84 -8.52
N ALA A 33 -8.23 -5.21 -8.36
CA ALA A 33 -8.75 -6.52 -8.76
C ALA A 33 -10.03 -6.32 -9.58
N LEU A 34 -10.26 -7.23 -10.53
CA LEU A 34 -11.56 -7.34 -11.18
C LEU A 34 -12.46 -8.19 -10.28
N ILE A 35 -13.63 -7.66 -9.96
CA ILE A 35 -14.60 -8.26 -9.07
C ILE A 35 -15.97 -8.12 -9.74
N GLU A 36 -16.82 -9.14 -9.62
CA GLU A 36 -18.21 -9.04 -10.07
C GLU A 36 -18.94 -7.93 -9.32
N ASN A 37 -19.89 -7.27 -9.98
CA ASN A 37 -20.55 -6.06 -9.46
C ASN A 37 -21.19 -6.29 -8.08
N GLU A 38 -21.86 -7.42 -7.91
CA GLU A 38 -22.51 -7.82 -6.67
C GLU A 38 -21.49 -7.98 -5.54
N ALA A 39 -20.37 -8.65 -5.80
CA ALA A 39 -19.30 -8.85 -4.83
C ALA A 39 -18.51 -7.56 -4.56
N ALA A 40 -18.40 -6.65 -5.52
CA ALA A 40 -17.72 -5.36 -5.36
C ALA A 40 -18.40 -4.46 -4.33
N ARG A 41 -19.74 -4.53 -4.21
CA ARG A 41 -20.52 -3.73 -3.25
C ARG A 41 -20.21 -4.04 -1.78
N SER A 42 -19.76 -5.26 -1.49
CA SER A 42 -19.39 -5.71 -0.15
C SER A 42 -17.89 -5.94 0.01
N HIS A 43 -17.10 -5.63 -1.02
CA HIS A 43 -15.65 -5.78 -0.98
C HIS A 43 -15.05 -4.81 0.05
N GLN A 44 -14.31 -5.37 1.01
CA GLN A 44 -13.57 -4.61 2.00
C GLN A 44 -12.10 -4.61 1.60
N PRO A 45 -11.55 -3.50 1.06
CA PRO A 45 -10.13 -3.44 0.72
C PRO A 45 -9.29 -3.55 2.00
N LEU A 46 -8.12 -4.17 1.87
CA LEU A 46 -7.13 -4.12 2.91
C LEU A 46 -6.40 -2.78 2.86
N VAL A 47 -6.56 -1.98 3.90
CA VAL A 47 -5.82 -0.71 4.04
C VAL A 47 -4.75 -0.90 5.09
N VAL A 48 -3.51 -0.50 4.78
CA VAL A 48 -2.36 -0.56 5.69
C VAL A 48 -1.82 0.86 5.87
N HIS A 49 -1.89 1.37 7.10
CA HIS A 49 -1.22 2.61 7.48
C HIS A 49 0.16 2.33 8.06
N VAL A 50 1.12 3.19 7.72
CA VAL A 50 2.51 3.10 8.19
C VAL A 50 2.96 4.42 8.81
N ASP A 51 4.01 4.35 9.64
CA ASP A 51 4.72 5.52 10.15
C ASP A 51 5.71 6.10 9.12
N ASP A 52 6.41 7.19 9.49
CA ASP A 52 7.42 7.84 8.65
C ASP A 52 8.67 6.95 8.38
N ARG A 53 8.77 5.78 9.02
CA ARG A 53 9.81 4.76 8.78
C ARG A 53 9.25 3.53 8.05
N ASN A 54 8.07 3.65 7.44
CA ASN A 54 7.36 2.60 6.72
C ASN A 54 7.05 1.36 7.59
N ARG A 55 6.92 1.53 8.90
CA ARG A 55 6.50 0.46 9.82
C ARG A 55 4.99 0.48 9.96
N ILE A 56 4.37 -0.69 9.90
CA ILE A 56 2.93 -0.88 10.10
C ILE A 56 2.53 -0.32 11.47
N LEU A 57 1.53 0.58 11.50
CA LEU A 57 1.00 1.09 12.75
C LEU A 57 0.21 -0.01 13.48
N GLN A 58 0.27 -0.04 14.81
CA GLN A 58 -0.43 -1.07 15.59
C GLN A 58 -1.95 -0.99 15.33
N GLY A 59 -2.55 -2.13 14.93
CA GLY A 59 -3.97 -2.21 14.58
C GLY A 59 -4.32 -1.70 13.17
N SER A 60 -3.34 -1.38 12.33
CA SER A 60 -3.59 -0.81 11.00
C SER A 60 -4.07 -1.79 9.94
N LEU A 61 -4.36 -3.04 10.27
CA LEU A 61 -5.03 -3.97 9.36
C LEU A 61 -6.53 -3.71 9.46
N LEU A 62 -6.98 -2.65 8.82
CA LEU A 62 -8.40 -2.35 8.73
C LEU A 62 -8.94 -3.05 7.47
N GLN A 63 -9.83 -4.02 7.68
CA GLN A 63 -10.72 -4.47 6.61
C GLN A 63 -11.68 -3.30 6.38
N GLY A 64 -11.69 -2.75 5.17
CA GLY A 64 -12.42 -1.53 4.84
C GLY A 64 -13.90 -1.57 5.22
N SER A 65 -14.21 -1.04 6.39
CA SER A 65 -15.49 -0.41 6.77
C SER A 65 -15.35 0.25 8.14
N GLN A 66 -14.65 1.40 8.24
CA GLN A 66 -14.92 2.44 9.25
C GLN A 66 -14.14 3.74 8.92
N ARG A 67 -14.91 4.79 8.64
CA ARG A 67 -14.64 6.25 8.64
C ARG A 67 -13.70 6.84 7.60
#